data_AF-A0A3R7J0W6-F1
#
_entry.id   AF-A0A3R7J0W6-F1
#
_cell.length_a   1.000
_cell.length_b   1.000
_cell.length_c   1.000
_cell.angle_alpha   90.00
_cell.angle_beta   90.00
_cell.angle_gamma   90.00
#
_symmetry.space_group_name_H-M   'P 1'
#
loop_
_entity.id
_entity.type
_entity.pdbx_description
1 polymer ?
#
loop_
_entity_poly.entity_id
_entity_poly.type
_entity_poly.pdbx_seq_one_letter_code
_entity_poly.pdbx_strand_id
1 'polypeptide(L)'
;MRFAATPPYDGTLATYYCVPAECCYKLPAHLSLRDGALVEPLSVAVHSCRLAGDIQGKQSSSSELVRSACSGATHTYQMTSESPERNAADILRTVALELGADVVLDATGAEPCMNCGILVLGSGGTFVQTSIRLLDSRRIRLEGLVTHEFPFTRAEDAFKHFISRAGIKTVIYGPGVDEHVTKATLL
;
A
#
# COMPACT_ATOMS: atom_id res chain seq x y z
N MET A 1 -14.73 2.35 5.03
CA MET A 1 -13.85 1.17 4.86
C MET A 1 -13.49 0.62 6.25
N ARG A 2 -13.48 -0.70 6.45
CA ARG A 2 -13.06 -1.31 7.73
C ARG A 2 -11.67 -1.93 7.53
N PHE A 3 -10.73 -1.65 8.43
CA PHE A 3 -9.37 -2.17 8.32
C PHE A 3 -9.31 -3.62 8.81
N ALA A 4 -8.78 -4.51 7.99
CA ALA A 4 -8.62 -5.92 8.35
C ALA A 4 -7.67 -6.07 9.56
N ALA A 5 -7.88 -7.11 10.37
CA ALA A 5 -7.03 -7.42 11.53
C ALA A 5 -7.00 -6.35 12.64
N THR A 6 -8.02 -5.48 12.72
CA THR A 6 -8.26 -4.62 13.89
C THR A 6 -9.48 -5.13 14.64
N PRO A 7 -9.37 -5.57 15.92
CA PRO A 7 -10.52 -6.03 16.68
C PRO A 7 -11.69 -5.03 16.63
N PRO A 8 -12.94 -5.47 16.39
CA PRO A 8 -13.41 -6.85 16.34
C PRO A 8 -13.37 -7.52 14.94
N TYR A 9 -12.68 -6.93 13.96
CA TYR A 9 -12.69 -7.37 12.56
C TYR A 9 -11.59 -8.40 12.28
N ASP A 10 -11.95 -9.48 11.60
CA ASP A 10 -11.02 -10.52 11.18
C ASP A 10 -9.95 -10.02 10.20
N GLY A 11 -8.81 -10.71 10.21
CA GLY A 11 -7.70 -10.47 9.30
C GLY A 11 -7.82 -11.21 7.97
N THR A 12 -6.83 -11.00 7.11
CA THR A 12 -6.76 -11.61 5.77
C THR A 12 -6.00 -12.94 5.73
N LEU A 13 -5.45 -13.40 6.86
CA LEU A 13 -4.78 -14.69 6.97
C LEU A 13 -5.82 -15.82 7.07
N ALA A 14 -6.55 -16.04 5.98
CA ALA A 14 -7.63 -17.01 5.84
C ALA A 14 -7.65 -17.59 4.42
N THR A 15 -8.39 -18.67 4.20
CA THR A 15 -8.55 -19.26 2.85
C THR A 15 -9.30 -18.33 1.90
N TYR A 16 -10.29 -17.61 2.43
CA TYR A 16 -11.12 -16.66 1.69
C TYR A 16 -11.29 -15.38 2.52
N TYR A 17 -11.27 -14.25 1.84
CA TYR A 17 -11.52 -12.95 2.46
C TYR A 17 -12.30 -12.08 1.48
N CYS A 18 -13.43 -11.52 1.91
CA CYS A 18 -14.25 -10.66 1.09
C CYS A 18 -13.71 -9.23 1.14
N VAL A 19 -13.36 -8.69 -0.04
CA VAL A 19 -12.96 -7.29 -0.21
C VAL A 19 -13.95 -6.61 -1.16
N PRO A 20 -14.34 -5.35 -0.91
CA PRO A 20 -15.10 -4.58 -1.89
C PRO A 20 -14.37 -4.56 -3.25
N ALA A 21 -15.11 -4.77 -4.33
CA ALA A 21 -14.53 -4.96 -5.67
C ALA A 21 -13.72 -3.75 -6.13
N GLU A 22 -14.10 -2.54 -5.68
CA GLU A 22 -13.38 -1.30 -5.93
C GLU A 22 -11.95 -1.32 -5.38
N CYS A 23 -11.65 -2.09 -4.33
CA CYS A 23 -10.32 -2.22 -3.74
C CYS A 23 -9.51 -3.40 -4.33
N CYS A 24 -10.08 -4.12 -5.30
CA CYS A 24 -9.45 -5.28 -5.93
C CYS A 24 -8.80 -4.88 -7.24
N TYR A 25 -7.47 -4.99 -7.29
CA TYR A 25 -6.70 -4.66 -8.49
C TYR A 25 -6.25 -5.87 -9.25
N LYS A 26 -6.49 -5.84 -10.56
CA LYS A 26 -5.92 -6.81 -11.47
C LYS A 26 -4.41 -6.58 -11.57
N LEU A 27 -3.64 -7.61 -11.20
CA LEU A 27 -2.20 -7.60 -11.41
C LEU A 27 -1.87 -7.75 -12.91
N PRO A 28 -0.89 -7.00 -13.43
CA PRO A 28 -0.28 -7.28 -14.72
C PRO A 28 0.19 -8.74 -14.80
N ALA A 29 0.11 -9.34 -15.99
CA ALA A 29 0.40 -10.77 -16.18
C ALA A 29 1.85 -11.16 -15.77
N HIS A 30 2.78 -10.21 -15.84
CA HIS A 30 4.17 -10.45 -15.49
C HIS A 30 4.49 -10.25 -14.00
N LEU A 31 3.51 -9.91 -13.15
CA LEU A 31 3.67 -9.85 -11.71
C LEU A 31 3.11 -11.11 -11.08
N SER A 32 3.81 -11.65 -10.09
CA SER A 32 3.37 -12.82 -9.34
C SER A 32 2.37 -12.44 -8.25
N LEU A 33 1.62 -13.41 -7.71
CA LEU A 33 0.75 -13.17 -6.54
C LEU A 33 1.56 -12.72 -5.32
N ARG A 34 2.78 -13.23 -5.20
CA ARG A 34 3.75 -12.79 -4.19
C ARG A 34 4.10 -11.31 -4.33
N ASP A 35 4.32 -10.82 -5.56
CA ASP A 35 4.54 -9.38 -5.78
C ASP A 35 3.29 -8.57 -5.45
N GLY A 36 2.11 -9.11 -5.76
CA GLY A 36 0.82 -8.55 -5.35
C GLY A 36 0.70 -8.32 -3.84
N ALA A 37 1.16 -9.28 -3.04
CA ALA A 37 1.18 -9.16 -1.57
C ALA A 37 2.12 -8.05 -1.05
N LEU A 38 3.05 -7.58 -1.88
CA LEU A 38 3.99 -6.49 -1.55
C LEU A 38 3.52 -5.13 -2.06
N VAL A 39 2.40 -5.06 -2.78
CA VAL A 39 1.82 -3.79 -3.25
C VAL A 39 1.42 -2.89 -2.08
N GLU A 40 0.81 -3.44 -1.02
CA GLU A 40 0.43 -2.67 0.17
C GLU A 40 1.64 -2.00 0.85
N PRO A 41 2.70 -2.72 1.27
CA PRO A 41 3.84 -2.06 1.93
C PRO A 41 4.61 -1.14 0.98
N LEU A 42 4.63 -1.43 -0.33
CA LEU A 42 5.19 -0.52 -1.32
C LEU A 42 4.41 0.80 -1.40
N SER A 43 3.07 0.73 -1.32
CA SER A 43 2.19 1.90 -1.35
C SER A 43 2.44 2.82 -0.16
N VAL A 44 2.64 2.24 1.02
CA VAL A 44 3.03 3.00 2.22
C VAL A 44 4.38 3.69 1.99
N ALA A 45 5.40 2.98 1.51
CA ALA A 45 6.74 3.55 1.27
C ALA A 45 6.72 4.70 0.24
N VAL A 46 5.97 4.54 -0.86
CA VAL A 46 5.81 5.58 -1.88
C VAL A 46 5.12 6.82 -1.31
N HIS A 47 4.04 6.63 -0.54
CA HIS A 47 3.35 7.72 0.13
C HIS A 47 4.28 8.49 1.07
N SER A 48 5.08 7.75 1.82
CA SER A 48 6.07 8.25 2.78
C SER A 48 7.15 9.12 2.15
N CYS A 49 7.80 8.63 1.09
CA CYS A 49 8.82 9.38 0.36
C CYS A 49 8.28 10.70 -0.19
N ARG A 50 7.02 10.69 -0.61
CA ARG A 50 6.40 11.88 -1.19
C ARG A 50 6.04 12.92 -0.15
N LEU A 51 5.59 12.50 1.02
CA LEU A 51 5.41 13.40 2.17
C LEU A 51 6.74 14.00 2.63
N ALA A 52 7.85 13.28 2.49
CA ALA A 52 9.18 13.75 2.87
C ALA A 52 9.77 14.83 1.93
N GLY A 53 9.14 15.13 0.79
CA GLY A 53 9.62 16.12 -0.19
C GLY A 53 10.82 15.63 -1.00
N ASP A 54 11.69 16.55 -1.45
CA ASP A 54 12.87 16.17 -2.24
C ASP A 54 13.90 15.40 -1.39
N ILE A 55 14.10 14.15 -1.78
CA ILE A 55 15.03 13.19 -1.18
C ILE A 55 16.20 12.84 -2.10
N GLN A 56 16.35 13.51 -3.26
CA GLN A 56 17.52 13.31 -4.11
C GLN A 56 18.82 13.64 -3.35
N GLY A 57 19.78 12.71 -3.41
CA GLY A 57 21.09 12.85 -2.75
C GLY A 57 21.13 12.50 -1.27
N LYS A 58 20.00 12.15 -0.64
CA LYS A 58 19.96 11.67 0.75
C LYS A 58 20.14 10.16 0.78
N GLN A 59 21.21 9.67 1.41
CA GLN A 59 21.43 8.24 1.64
C GLN A 59 20.35 7.72 2.59
N SER A 60 19.59 6.71 2.16
CA SER A 60 18.63 6.02 3.04
C SER A 60 18.56 4.56 2.62
N SER A 61 18.81 3.65 3.56
CA SER A 61 18.63 2.23 3.33
C SER A 61 17.14 1.91 3.16
N SER A 62 16.78 0.95 2.32
CA SER A 62 15.39 0.58 2.02
C SER A 62 14.55 0.26 3.27
N SER A 63 15.20 -0.11 4.38
CA SER A 63 14.59 -0.35 5.70
C SER A 63 14.32 0.92 6.53
N GLU A 64 15.05 2.01 6.32
CA GLU A 64 14.83 3.30 7.03
C GLU A 64 13.71 4.13 6.40
N LEU A 65 13.46 3.94 5.10
CA LEU A 65 12.42 4.63 4.34
C LEU A 65 11.01 4.43 4.94
N VAL A 66 10.73 3.23 5.45
CA VAL A 66 9.45 2.87 6.10
C VAL A 66 9.32 3.50 7.49
N ARG A 67 10.43 3.74 8.20
CA ARG A 67 10.43 4.37 9.54
C ARG A 67 10.42 5.90 9.49
N SER A 68 11.09 6.51 8.50
CA SER A 68 11.16 7.97 8.33
C SER A 68 9.86 8.59 7.79
N ALA A 69 8.94 7.74 7.31
CA ALA A 69 7.65 8.08 6.74
C ALA A 69 6.75 8.97 7.60
N CYS A 70 6.71 8.70 8.91
CA CYS A 70 5.69 9.25 9.79
C CYS A 70 6.02 10.67 10.31
N SER A 71 7.18 11.24 9.96
CA SER A 71 7.70 12.50 10.53
C SER A 71 7.68 13.72 9.60
N GLY A 72 7.20 13.59 8.36
CA GLY A 72 7.18 14.68 7.36
C GLY A 72 5.80 15.30 7.03
N ALA A 73 4.71 14.72 7.54
CA ALA A 73 3.37 15.23 7.26
C ALA A 73 3.13 16.56 8.00
N THR A 74 2.87 17.65 7.27
CA THR A 74 2.44 18.92 7.87
C THR A 74 0.99 18.88 8.37
N HIS A 75 0.15 18.02 7.76
CA HIS A 75 -1.26 17.86 8.09
C HIS A 75 -1.69 16.41 7.89
N THR A 76 -2.65 15.95 8.70
CA THR A 76 -3.30 14.65 8.52
C THR A 76 -4.81 14.84 8.53
N TYR A 77 -5.53 14.01 7.78
CA TYR A 77 -6.99 14.02 7.73
C TYR A 77 -7.49 12.57 7.80
N GLN A 78 -8.42 12.31 8.72
CA GLN A 78 -9.06 11.01 8.85
C GLN A 78 -10.30 10.96 7.97
N MET A 79 -10.32 10.06 6.98
CA MET A 79 -11.49 9.85 6.12
C MET A 79 -12.71 9.42 6.94
N THR A 80 -13.87 9.98 6.58
CA THR A 80 -15.17 9.68 7.21
C THR A 80 -16.04 8.81 6.29
N SER A 81 -17.22 8.41 6.74
CA SER A 81 -18.23 7.74 5.91
C SER A 81 -19.08 8.69 5.06
N GLU A 82 -18.79 10.00 5.09
CA GLU A 82 -19.44 11.01 4.25
C GLU A 82 -19.03 10.89 2.78
N SER A 83 -19.62 11.71 1.91
CA SER A 83 -19.35 11.67 0.47
C SER A 83 -17.90 12.05 0.11
N PRO A 84 -17.38 11.60 -1.04
CA PRO A 84 -16.06 11.99 -1.53
C PRO A 84 -15.87 13.50 -1.67
N GLU A 85 -16.90 14.25 -2.08
CA GLU A 85 -16.89 15.71 -2.21
C GLU A 85 -16.75 16.37 -0.84
N ARG A 86 -17.43 15.84 0.17
CA ARG A 86 -17.35 16.39 1.52
C ARG A 86 -15.97 16.17 2.11
N ASN A 87 -15.45 14.94 2.02
CA ASN A 87 -14.10 14.62 2.47
C ASN A 87 -13.05 15.46 1.69
N ALA A 88 -13.21 15.63 0.38
CA ALA A 88 -12.29 16.43 -0.43
C ALA A 88 -12.30 17.91 -0.02
N ALA A 89 -13.48 18.50 0.16
CA ALA A 89 -13.62 19.88 0.63
C ALA A 89 -13.00 20.07 2.02
N ASP A 90 -13.17 19.10 2.91
CA ASP A 90 -12.60 19.17 4.26
C ASP A 90 -11.07 19.03 4.20
N ILE A 91 -10.52 18.13 3.37
CA ILE A 91 -9.07 18.01 3.14
C ILE A 91 -8.49 19.33 2.60
N LEU A 92 -9.10 19.92 1.57
CA LEU A 92 -8.62 21.18 0.98
C LEU A 92 -8.64 22.33 2.01
N ARG A 93 -9.65 22.37 2.89
CA ARG A 93 -9.71 23.34 4.00
C ARG A 93 -8.64 23.07 5.05
N THR A 94 -8.47 21.82 5.48
CA THR A 94 -7.49 21.44 6.51
C THR A 94 -6.07 21.75 6.07
N VAL A 95 -5.76 21.57 4.79
CA VAL A 95 -4.42 21.80 4.23
C VAL A 95 -4.27 23.20 3.61
N ALA A 96 -5.34 24.01 3.59
CA ALA A 96 -5.41 25.33 2.98
C ALA A 96 -4.96 25.36 1.50
N LEU A 97 -5.40 24.38 0.71
CA LEU A 97 -5.11 24.27 -0.71
C LEU A 97 -6.25 24.88 -1.55
N GLU A 98 -6.19 26.19 -1.80
CA GLU A 98 -7.24 26.91 -2.55
C GLU A 98 -7.34 26.49 -4.03
N LEU A 99 -6.22 26.07 -4.63
CA LEU A 99 -6.14 25.65 -6.03
C LEU A 99 -6.19 24.14 -6.23
N GLY A 100 -6.41 23.38 -5.15
CA GLY A 100 -6.26 21.93 -5.15
C GLY A 100 -4.80 21.46 -5.01
N ALA A 101 -4.61 20.16 -4.85
CA ALA A 101 -3.29 19.55 -4.79
C ALA A 101 -2.71 19.38 -6.20
N ASP A 102 -1.44 19.71 -6.40
CA ASP A 102 -0.76 19.50 -7.69
C ASP A 102 -0.66 18.02 -8.07
N VAL A 103 -0.55 17.14 -7.07
CA VAL A 103 -0.48 15.71 -7.31
C VAL A 103 -1.13 14.97 -6.13
N VAL A 104 -2.05 14.05 -6.42
CA VAL A 104 -2.71 13.19 -5.42
C VAL A 104 -2.27 11.75 -5.62
N LEU A 105 -1.87 11.08 -4.53
CA LEU A 105 -1.61 9.65 -4.55
C LEU A 105 -2.75 8.92 -3.87
N ASP A 106 -3.31 7.94 -4.57
CA ASP A 106 -4.12 6.94 -3.91
C ASP A 106 -3.31 5.67 -3.70
N ALA A 107 -3.20 5.29 -2.42
CA ALA A 107 -2.54 4.09 -1.93
C ALA A 107 -3.57 3.08 -1.39
N THR A 108 -4.83 3.46 -1.31
CA THR A 108 -5.90 2.62 -0.74
C THR A 108 -6.59 1.82 -1.83
N GLY A 109 -6.76 2.46 -2.97
CA GLY A 109 -7.53 1.95 -4.05
C GLY A 109 -9.04 1.90 -3.88
N ALA A 110 -9.58 2.36 -2.77
CA ALA A 110 -11.02 2.36 -2.59
C ALA A 110 -11.65 3.42 -3.49
N GLU A 111 -12.75 3.10 -4.19
CA GLU A 111 -13.48 4.06 -5.04
C GLU A 111 -13.80 5.38 -4.31
N PRO A 112 -14.28 5.38 -3.05
CA PRO A 112 -14.50 6.63 -2.30
C PRO A 112 -13.22 7.46 -2.14
N CYS A 113 -12.07 6.81 -1.96
CA CYS A 113 -10.77 7.46 -1.82
C CYS A 113 -10.22 7.96 -3.16
N MET A 114 -10.42 7.20 -4.24
CA MET A 114 -10.05 7.62 -5.59
C MET A 114 -10.86 8.83 -6.02
N ASN A 115 -12.18 8.79 -5.86
CA ASN A 115 -13.07 9.90 -6.19
C ASN A 115 -12.72 11.14 -5.35
N CYS A 116 -12.52 10.97 -4.04
CA CYS A 116 -12.10 12.05 -3.15
C CYS A 116 -10.76 12.64 -3.60
N GLY A 117 -9.78 11.78 -3.92
CA GLY A 117 -8.48 12.23 -4.37
C GLY A 117 -8.49 12.93 -5.73
N ILE A 118 -9.37 12.55 -6.66
CA ILE A 118 -9.60 13.29 -7.91
C ILE A 118 -10.18 14.67 -7.63
N LEU A 119 -11.11 14.77 -6.68
CA LEU A 119 -11.76 16.03 -6.29
C LEU A 119 -10.82 16.98 -5.52
N VAL A 120 -9.84 16.44 -4.81
CA VAL A 120 -8.77 17.23 -4.17
C VAL A 120 -7.76 17.74 -5.19
N LEU A 121 -7.67 17.13 -6.37
CA LEU A 121 -6.67 17.47 -7.37
C LEU A 121 -6.95 18.83 -8.02
N GLY A 122 -5.92 19.67 -8.10
CA GLY A 122 -5.98 20.95 -8.82
C GLY A 122 -6.03 20.77 -10.34
N SER A 123 -6.43 21.82 -11.04
CA SER A 123 -6.44 21.82 -12.52
C SER A 123 -5.02 21.60 -13.07
N GLY A 124 -4.86 20.63 -13.98
CA GLY A 124 -3.56 20.22 -14.49
C GLY A 124 -2.75 19.34 -13.53
N GLY A 125 -3.30 18.99 -12.37
CA GLY A 125 -2.67 18.11 -11.41
C GLY A 125 -2.59 16.66 -11.88
N THR A 126 -1.72 15.87 -11.23
CA THR A 126 -1.50 14.46 -11.55
C THR A 126 -2.08 13.54 -10.47
N PHE A 127 -2.99 12.65 -10.85
CA PHE A 127 -3.46 11.57 -9.98
C PHE A 127 -2.62 10.31 -10.20
N VAL A 128 -2.06 9.72 -9.15
CA VAL A 128 -1.18 8.55 -9.25
C VAL A 128 -1.64 7.41 -8.35
N GLN A 129 -2.04 6.32 -8.99
CA GLN A 129 -2.32 5.03 -8.36
C GLN A 129 -1.04 4.18 -8.42
N THR A 130 -0.13 4.41 -7.47
CA THR A 130 1.30 4.43 -7.78
C THR A 130 1.98 3.06 -7.78
N SER A 131 1.63 2.17 -6.85
CA SER A 131 2.48 1.01 -6.55
C SER A 131 2.45 -0.06 -7.63
N ILE A 132 1.27 -0.40 -8.13
CA ILE A 132 1.14 -1.39 -9.22
C ILE A 132 1.79 -0.85 -10.50
N ARG A 133 1.66 0.45 -10.80
CA ARG A 133 2.28 1.06 -12.00
C ARG A 133 3.80 1.14 -11.90
N LEU A 134 4.37 1.33 -10.71
CA LEU A 134 5.83 1.31 -10.52
C LEU A 134 6.41 -0.08 -10.76
N LEU A 135 5.68 -1.13 -10.36
CA LEU A 135 6.04 -2.52 -10.64
C LEU A 135 5.86 -2.85 -12.13
N ASP A 136 4.71 -2.49 -12.72
CA ASP A 136 4.38 -2.71 -14.13
C ASP A 136 5.41 -2.03 -15.07
N SER A 137 5.83 -0.81 -14.73
CA SER A 137 6.87 -0.08 -15.49
C SER A 137 8.30 -0.51 -15.15
N ARG A 138 8.49 -1.50 -14.27
CA ARG A 138 9.80 -2.01 -13.80
C ARG A 138 10.73 -0.94 -13.23
N ARG A 139 10.17 0.17 -12.75
CA ARG A 139 10.92 1.23 -12.07
C ARG A 139 11.30 0.84 -10.66
N ILE A 140 10.53 -0.07 -10.05
CA ILE A 140 10.84 -0.71 -8.78
C ILE A 140 10.87 -2.22 -8.98
N ARG A 141 11.86 -2.84 -8.34
CA ARG A 141 12.09 -4.28 -8.28
C ARG A 141 11.93 -4.73 -6.83
N LEU A 142 11.17 -5.80 -6.60
CA LEU A 142 10.85 -6.32 -5.26
C LEU A 142 11.80 -7.44 -4.82
N GLU A 143 12.71 -7.84 -5.71
CA GLU A 143 13.72 -8.86 -5.46
C GLU A 143 14.55 -8.51 -4.22
N GLY A 144 14.69 -9.48 -3.32
CA GLY A 144 15.43 -9.32 -2.06
C GLY A 144 14.65 -8.65 -0.91
N LEU A 145 13.43 -8.14 -1.14
CA LEU A 145 12.63 -7.55 -0.08
C LEU A 145 12.06 -8.62 0.88
N VAL A 146 11.55 -9.71 0.31
CA VAL A 146 11.08 -10.87 1.07
C VAL A 146 12.27 -11.75 1.39
N THR A 147 12.58 -11.84 2.68
CA THR A 147 13.72 -12.63 3.17
C THR A 147 13.29 -13.98 3.72
N HIS A 148 12.04 -14.11 4.15
CA HIS A 148 11.52 -15.33 4.74
C HIS A 148 10.10 -15.61 4.29
N GLU A 149 9.82 -16.89 4.11
CA GLU A 149 8.55 -17.38 3.59
C GLU A 149 8.12 -18.59 4.41
N PHE A 150 6.84 -18.67 4.72
CA PHE A 150 6.29 -19.76 5.52
C PHE A 150 4.99 -20.26 4.89
N PRO A 151 4.74 -21.57 4.89
CA PRO A 151 3.42 -22.10 4.62
C PRO A 151 2.46 -21.74 5.77
N PHE A 152 1.16 -21.76 5.49
CA PHE A 152 0.13 -21.47 6.49
C PHE A 152 0.27 -22.31 7.77
N THR A 153 0.62 -23.59 7.64
CA THR A 153 0.80 -24.53 8.76
C THR A 153 1.90 -24.10 9.73
N ARG A 154 2.79 -23.19 9.31
CA ARG A 154 3.86 -22.62 10.12
C ARG A 154 3.67 -21.12 10.39
N ALA A 155 2.43 -20.62 10.33
CA ALA A 155 2.15 -19.21 10.60
C ALA A 155 2.67 -18.77 11.98
N GLU A 156 2.59 -19.61 13.02
CA GLU A 156 3.11 -19.29 14.35
C GLU A 156 4.65 -19.08 14.33
N ASP A 157 5.39 -19.91 13.61
CA ASP A 157 6.83 -19.74 13.41
C ASP A 157 7.13 -18.45 12.64
N ALA A 158 6.29 -18.12 11.64
CA ALA A 158 6.40 -16.88 10.89
C ALA A 158 6.25 -15.65 11.79
N PHE A 159 5.30 -15.68 12.74
CA PHE A 159 5.12 -14.62 13.73
C PHE A 159 6.28 -14.56 14.73
N LYS A 160 6.77 -15.70 15.23
CA LYS A 160 7.98 -15.75 16.08
C LYS A 160 9.19 -15.16 15.38
N HIS A 161 9.39 -15.49 14.10
CA HIS A 161 10.43 -14.93 13.26
C HIS A 161 10.26 -13.42 13.04
N PHE A 162 9.04 -12.96 12.79
CA PHE A 162 8.76 -11.53 12.69
C PHE A 162 9.13 -10.78 13.99
N ILE A 163 8.77 -11.35 15.15
CA ILE A 163 9.09 -10.77 16.47
C ILE A 163 10.60 -10.74 16.73
N SER A 164 11.35 -11.75 16.25
CA SER A 164 12.82 -11.78 16.41
C SER A 164 13.54 -10.73 15.58
N ARG A 165 12.86 -10.10 14.60
CA ARG A 165 13.41 -9.08 13.70
C ARG A 165 14.57 -9.59 12.84
N ALA A 166 14.65 -10.90 12.59
CA ALA A 166 15.72 -11.54 11.81
C ALA A 166 15.50 -11.48 10.27
N GLY A 167 14.77 -10.49 9.76
CA GLY A 167 14.49 -10.35 8.33
C GLY A 167 13.88 -9.00 7.95
N ILE A 168 13.73 -8.75 6.65
CA ILE A 168 13.14 -7.52 6.11
C ILE A 168 11.62 -7.69 5.98
N LYS A 169 11.19 -8.72 5.24
CA LYS A 169 9.77 -9.05 5.07
C LYS A 169 9.58 -10.56 5.13
N THR A 170 8.60 -10.95 5.95
CA THR A 170 8.08 -12.32 6.02
C THR A 170 6.80 -12.40 5.19
N VAL A 171 6.66 -13.42 4.35
CA VAL A 171 5.42 -13.76 3.65
C VAL A 171 4.88 -15.08 4.18
N ILE A 172 3.56 -15.16 4.38
CA ILE A 172 2.86 -16.39 4.74
C ILE A 172 1.94 -16.75 3.57
N TYR A 173 2.09 -17.96 3.03
CA TYR A 173 1.18 -18.47 2.01
C TYR A 173 -0.12 -18.94 2.65
N GLY A 174 -1.25 -18.63 2.01
CA GLY A 174 -2.58 -19.01 2.50
C GLY A 174 -2.79 -20.52 2.59
N PRO A 175 -3.83 -20.98 3.32
CA PRO A 175 -4.12 -22.41 3.44
C PRO A 175 -4.34 -23.07 2.07
N GLY A 176 -3.63 -24.17 1.79
CA GLY A 176 -3.79 -24.94 0.55
C GLY A 176 -3.26 -24.25 -0.72
N VAL A 177 -2.54 -23.14 -0.58
CA VAL A 177 -1.94 -22.42 -1.71
C VAL A 177 -0.60 -23.05 -2.08
N ASP A 178 -0.40 -23.34 -3.37
CA ASP A 178 0.89 -23.81 -3.91
C ASP A 178 1.89 -22.65 -4.01
N GLU A 179 3.01 -22.79 -3.32
CA GLU A 179 4.08 -21.79 -3.29
C GLU A 179 4.70 -21.55 -4.69
N HIS A 180 4.77 -22.56 -5.55
CA HIS A 180 5.30 -22.41 -6.90
C HIS A 180 4.37 -21.56 -7.77
N VAL A 181 3.05 -21.77 -7.66
CA VAL A 181 2.05 -20.99 -8.40
C VAL A 181 2.07 -19.53 -7.98
N THR A 182 2.25 -19.24 -6.69
CA THR A 182 2.27 -17.84 -6.21
C THR A 182 3.54 -17.08 -6.59
N LYS A 183 4.63 -17.78 -6.86
CA LYS A 183 5.92 -17.23 -7.29
C LYS A 183 6.04 -17.13 -8.82
N ALA A 184 5.28 -17.93 -9.55
CA ALA A 184 5.22 -17.83 -11.01
C ALA A 184 4.56 -16.50 -11.44
N THR A 185 4.97 -16.00 -12.60
CA THR A 185 4.19 -14.96 -13.29
C THR A 185 2.81 -15.50 -13.64
N LEU A 186 1.82 -14.62 -13.70
CA LEU A 186 0.43 -14.98 -13.94
C LEU A 186 0.16 -15.49 -15.38
N LEU A 187 1.20 -15.56 -16.22
CA LEU A 187 1.27 -16.25 -17.51
C LEU A 187 2.69 -16.83 -17.72
#